data_AF-A0A1I4R5I5-F1
#
_entry.id   AF-A0A1I4R5I5-F1
#
_cell.length_a   1.000
_cell.length_b   1.000
_cell.length_c   1.000
_cell.angle_alpha   90.00
_cell.angle_beta   90.00
_cell.angle_gamma   90.00
#
_symmetry.space_group_name_H-M   'P 1'
#
loop_
_entity.id
_entity.type
_entity.pdbx_description
1 polymer ?
#
loop_
_entity_poly.entity_id
_entity_poly.type
_entity_poly.pdbx_seq_one_letter_code
_entity_poly.pdbx_strand_id
1 'polypeptide(L)'
;MLESTRLACLQAMGIQAWTLRQALPGVPARIAPARADLVLLQQPEVQKPTEPEVAAVVTAAAPAIDALRARLQAAGSRSVELPSKQPAVNSGATASPAIPAALPAITPFRVELWATDSTAVLLEAPGFSRSREFFRSPQLDDVLRVLELSLAEPLAAFHWPISQSPLLDRSAVAASEALQTFVASRLEGRGVSQLLCLGRGSWLVAHSDIGSLQPGPLAGPATLPGQLWLVEGLELLAQASGRQVLWQQLQGFLRAVRHSHG
;
A
#
# COMPACT_ATOMS: atom_id res chain seq x y z
N MET A 1 2.04 -11.22 27.62
CA MET A 1 2.87 -10.19 26.96
C MET A 1 2.07 -9.10 26.23
N LEU A 2 0.73 -9.02 26.36
CA LEU A 2 -0.13 -8.13 25.55
C LEU A 2 -0.56 -6.82 26.25
N GLU A 3 -0.48 -6.76 27.57
CA GLU A 3 -1.05 -5.64 28.35
C GLU A 3 -0.15 -4.39 28.35
N SER A 4 1.17 -4.58 28.38
CA SER A 4 2.15 -3.47 28.28
C SER A 4 2.09 -2.76 26.91
N THR A 5 1.96 -3.53 25.83
CA THR A 5 1.82 -2.97 24.46
C THR A 5 0.53 -2.18 24.31
N ARG A 6 -0.58 -2.70 24.85
CA ARG A 6 -1.87 -1.99 24.86
C ARG A 6 -1.78 -0.68 25.65
N LEU A 7 -1.17 -0.68 26.83
CA LEU A 7 -1.02 0.53 27.65
C LEU A 7 -0.13 1.57 26.96
N ALA A 8 0.95 1.15 26.32
CA ALA A 8 1.81 2.04 25.55
C ALA A 8 1.07 2.68 24.35
N CYS A 9 0.23 1.93 23.65
CA CYS A 9 -0.61 2.48 22.58
C CYS A 9 -1.64 3.49 23.11
N LEU A 10 -2.31 3.19 24.22
CA LEU A 10 -3.29 4.10 24.84
C LEU A 10 -2.63 5.41 25.31
N GLN A 11 -1.45 5.31 25.92
CA GLN A 11 -0.66 6.49 26.33
C GLN A 11 -0.20 7.31 25.12
N ALA A 12 0.23 6.66 24.04
CA ALA A 12 0.63 7.35 22.80
C ALA A 12 -0.53 8.09 22.12
N MET A 13 -1.78 7.64 22.33
CA MET A 13 -2.99 8.32 21.86
C MET A 13 -3.46 9.45 22.80
N GLY A 14 -2.73 9.74 23.89
CA GLY A 14 -3.11 10.75 24.88
C GLY A 14 -4.25 10.33 25.81
N ILE A 15 -4.63 9.05 25.81
CA ILE A 15 -5.72 8.52 26.65
C ILE A 15 -5.15 8.23 28.04
N GLN A 16 -5.36 9.16 28.97
CA GLN A 16 -4.83 9.07 30.34
C GLN A 16 -5.70 8.24 31.29
N ALA A 17 -6.98 8.03 30.95
CA ALA A 17 -7.90 7.20 31.70
C ALA A 17 -8.84 6.45 30.74
N TRP A 18 -9.02 5.15 30.96
CA TRP A 18 -9.99 4.33 30.26
C TRP A 18 -10.80 3.54 31.27
N THR A 19 -12.11 3.54 31.13
CA THR A 19 -13.03 2.71 31.91
C THR A 19 -13.68 1.71 30.97
N LEU A 20 -13.66 0.42 31.33
CA LEU A 20 -14.45 -0.59 30.64
C LEU A 20 -15.93 -0.27 30.85
N ARG A 21 -16.65 0.04 29.76
CA ARG A 21 -18.09 0.27 29.82
C ARG A 21 -18.89 -1.01 30.07
N GLN A 22 -18.29 -2.18 29.83
CA GLN A 22 -18.88 -3.49 30.07
C GLN A 22 -17.85 -4.44 30.68
N ALA A 23 -18.28 -5.18 31.71
CA ALA A 23 -17.46 -6.23 32.31
C ALA A 23 -17.34 -7.41 31.33
N LEU A 24 -16.10 -7.85 31.08
CA LEU A 24 -15.85 -9.07 30.31
C LEU A 24 -16.27 -10.30 31.13
N PRO A 25 -17.06 -11.23 30.57
CA PRO A 25 -17.48 -12.42 31.29
C PRO A 25 -16.25 -13.27 31.66
N GLY A 26 -16.16 -13.67 32.93
CA GLY A 26 -15.07 -14.51 33.46
C GLY A 26 -13.85 -13.77 33.99
N VAL A 27 -13.80 -12.44 33.95
CA VAL A 27 -12.71 -11.65 34.56
C VAL A 27 -13.18 -11.10 35.91
N PRO A 28 -12.57 -11.48 37.05
CA PRO A 28 -12.93 -10.89 38.33
C PRO A 28 -12.65 -9.39 38.31
N ALA A 29 -13.64 -8.59 38.71
CA ALA A 29 -13.52 -7.14 38.74
C ALA A 29 -12.33 -6.75 39.63
N ARG A 30 -11.32 -6.07 39.07
CA ARG A 30 -10.27 -5.46 39.90
C ARG A 30 -10.94 -4.40 40.78
N ILE A 31 -10.78 -4.56 42.09
CA ILE A 31 -11.18 -3.56 43.09
C ILE A 31 -10.48 -2.26 42.71
N ALA A 32 -11.26 -1.24 42.32
CA ALA A 32 -10.75 0.08 42.06
C ALA A 32 -10.13 0.65 43.35
N PRO A 33 -8.96 1.32 43.30
CA PRO A 33 -8.51 2.10 44.45
C PRO A 33 -9.56 3.18 44.73
N ALA A 34 -10.03 3.21 45.98
CA ALA A 34 -11.09 4.09 46.45
C ALA A 34 -10.79 5.55 46.10
N ARG A 35 -11.65 6.15 45.29
CA ARG A 35 -11.78 7.60 45.22
C ARG A 35 -13.13 7.97 45.81
N ALA A 36 -13.04 8.75 46.88
CA ALA A 36 -14.14 9.17 47.74
C ALA A 36 -15.28 9.83 46.97
N ASP A 37 -16.48 9.56 47.49
CA ASP A 37 -17.72 10.35 47.43
C ASP A 37 -18.24 10.79 46.06
N LEU A 38 -19.39 10.22 45.67
CA LEU A 38 -20.64 10.96 45.45
C LEU A 38 -21.79 10.00 45.11
N VAL A 39 -22.64 9.79 46.13
CA VAL A 39 -24.12 9.72 46.11
C VAL A 39 -24.81 9.07 44.89
N LEU A 40 -25.24 7.82 45.11
CA LEU A 40 -26.62 7.34 45.07
C LEU A 40 -27.57 7.84 43.96
N LEU A 41 -27.83 6.99 42.95
CA LEU A 41 -29.19 6.69 42.49
C LEU A 41 -29.32 5.18 42.23
N GLN A 42 -30.31 4.59 42.89
CA GLN A 42 -30.61 3.17 42.96
C GLN A 42 -31.53 2.71 41.81
N GLN A 43 -31.21 1.50 41.29
CA GLN A 43 -32.11 0.38 40.91
C GLN A 43 -33.01 0.52 39.63
N PRO A 44 -33.52 -0.60 39.04
CA PRO A 44 -33.07 -2.01 39.05
C PRO A 44 -33.10 -2.73 37.67
N GLU A 45 -32.58 -3.96 37.68
CA GLU A 45 -32.51 -5.05 36.67
C GLU A 45 -33.81 -5.39 35.93
N VAL A 46 -33.71 -5.97 34.72
CA VAL A 46 -34.33 -7.28 34.33
C VAL A 46 -33.59 -7.90 33.11
N GLN A 47 -32.86 -8.99 33.38
CA GLN A 47 -32.72 -10.30 32.71
C GLN A 47 -32.79 -10.49 31.16
N LYS A 48 -31.72 -11.10 30.64
CA LYS A 48 -31.58 -12.01 29.44
C LYS A 48 -32.35 -13.34 29.69
N PRO A 49 -32.36 -14.40 28.83
CA PRO A 49 -31.76 -14.63 27.50
C PRO A 49 -32.71 -15.40 26.51
N THR A 50 -32.25 -15.76 25.30
CA THR A 50 -32.34 -17.12 24.69
C THR A 50 -31.71 -17.13 23.27
N GLU A 51 -30.73 -18.02 23.06
CA GLU A 51 -30.25 -18.65 21.80
C GLU A 51 -30.67 -20.15 21.89
N PRO A 52 -30.53 -21.07 20.91
CA PRO A 52 -29.84 -21.02 19.60
C PRO A 52 -30.52 -21.78 18.43
N GLU A 53 -29.84 -21.90 17.27
CA GLU A 53 -29.53 -23.18 16.56
C GLU A 53 -29.58 -23.15 14.99
N VAL A 54 -28.38 -23.31 14.38
CA VAL A 54 -27.90 -24.14 13.24
C VAL A 54 -28.76 -24.37 11.96
N ALA A 55 -28.17 -24.13 10.77
CA ALA A 55 -27.84 -25.14 9.74
C ALA A 55 -27.32 -24.56 8.41
N ALA A 56 -26.38 -25.28 7.81
CA ALA A 56 -25.64 -24.99 6.58
C ALA A 56 -26.36 -25.45 5.30
N VAL A 57 -26.06 -24.83 4.15
CA VAL A 57 -26.11 -25.49 2.83
C VAL A 57 -24.99 -24.96 1.92
N VAL A 58 -24.28 -25.91 1.31
CA VAL A 58 -23.22 -25.77 0.30
C VAL A 58 -23.85 -25.66 -1.10
N THR A 59 -23.27 -24.87 -2.00
CA THR A 59 -23.32 -25.20 -3.44
C THR A 59 -22.13 -24.62 -4.19
N ALA A 60 -21.54 -25.48 -5.03
CA ALA A 60 -20.37 -25.24 -5.85
C ALA A 60 -20.74 -24.80 -7.27
N ALA A 61 -19.88 -24.01 -7.92
CA ALA A 61 -19.65 -24.05 -9.38
C ALA A 61 -18.35 -23.30 -9.75
N ALA A 62 -17.45 -23.98 -10.44
CA ALA A 62 -16.25 -23.46 -11.12
C ALA A 62 -16.57 -23.22 -12.62
N PRO A 63 -15.63 -23.02 -13.57
CA PRO A 63 -14.34 -22.30 -13.59
C PRO A 63 -14.25 -21.31 -14.80
N ALA A 64 -13.31 -20.34 -14.80
CA ALA A 64 -13.03 -19.49 -15.97
C ALA A 64 -11.54 -19.10 -16.13
N ILE A 65 -10.61 -20.04 -15.88
CA ILE A 65 -9.15 -19.77 -15.93
C ILE A 65 -8.41 -20.64 -16.98
N ASP A 66 -9.10 -21.44 -17.79
CA ASP A 66 -8.46 -22.22 -18.86
C ASP A 66 -8.41 -21.53 -20.24
N ALA A 67 -9.13 -20.41 -20.42
CA ALA A 67 -9.14 -19.69 -21.71
C ALA A 67 -7.88 -18.82 -21.97
N LEU A 68 -7.14 -18.45 -20.93
CA LEU A 68 -5.94 -17.60 -21.07
C LEU A 68 -4.66 -18.42 -21.33
N ARG A 69 -4.62 -19.68 -20.88
CA ARG A 69 -3.46 -20.57 -21.02
C ARG A 69 -3.31 -21.11 -22.45
N ALA A 70 -4.41 -21.23 -23.20
CA ALA A 70 -4.39 -21.67 -24.60
C ALA A 70 -3.86 -20.61 -25.59
N ARG A 71 -3.87 -19.31 -25.24
CA ARG A 71 -3.40 -18.23 -26.14
C ARG A 71 -1.89 -17.97 -26.07
N LEU A 72 -1.20 -18.45 -25.04
CA LEU A 72 0.26 -18.24 -24.86
C LEU A 72 1.10 -19.42 -25.38
N GLN A 73 0.49 -20.55 -25.74
CA GLN A 73 1.20 -21.72 -26.32
C GLN A 73 1.11 -21.79 -27.86
N ALA A 74 0.39 -20.87 -28.50
CA ALA A 74 0.28 -20.79 -29.96
C ALA A 74 1.34 -19.87 -30.63
N ALA A 75 2.26 -19.29 -29.86
CA ALA A 75 3.31 -18.38 -30.35
C ALA A 75 4.73 -18.95 -30.19
N GLY A 76 4.86 -20.28 -30.13
CA GLY A 76 6.12 -20.97 -30.34
C GLY A 76 6.11 -21.61 -31.72
N SER A 77 7.02 -21.17 -32.60
CA SER A 77 7.61 -21.88 -33.75
C SER A 77 7.64 -21.01 -35.02
N ARG A 78 8.71 -20.23 -35.18
CA ARG A 78 9.29 -20.02 -36.52
C ARG A 78 10.79 -19.78 -36.38
N SER A 79 11.54 -20.89 -36.42
CA SER A 79 12.91 -20.89 -36.94
C SER A 79 12.91 -20.30 -38.34
N VAL A 80 13.82 -19.37 -38.60
CA VAL A 80 14.29 -19.05 -39.94
C VAL A 80 15.82 -18.98 -39.88
N GLU A 81 16.42 -19.75 -40.78
CA GLU A 81 17.84 -20.06 -40.91
C GLU A 81 18.73 -18.85 -41.22
N LEU A 82 19.99 -18.93 -40.78
CA LEU A 82 21.09 -18.13 -41.30
C LEU A 82 21.40 -18.52 -42.76
N PRO A 83 21.94 -17.57 -43.55
CA PRO A 83 23.13 -17.90 -44.33
C PRO A 83 24.32 -16.98 -44.00
N SER A 84 25.43 -17.64 -43.67
CA SER A 84 26.79 -17.10 -43.66
C SER A 84 27.16 -16.42 -44.98
N LYS A 85 27.74 -15.22 -44.89
CA LYS A 85 28.81 -14.77 -45.80
C LYS A 85 29.61 -13.62 -45.17
N GLN A 86 30.81 -13.96 -44.71
CA GLN A 86 31.92 -13.01 -44.53
C GLN A 86 32.61 -12.85 -45.90
N PRO A 87 33.24 -11.70 -46.20
CA PRO A 87 34.66 -11.59 -45.85
C PRO A 87 35.20 -10.19 -45.49
N ALA A 88 36.38 -10.26 -44.86
CA ALA A 88 37.52 -9.33 -44.87
C ALA A 88 37.46 -7.99 -44.10
N VAL A 89 38.07 -8.05 -42.91
CA VAL A 89 39.08 -7.16 -42.31
C VAL A 89 39.21 -5.76 -42.92
N ASN A 90 38.87 -4.74 -42.10
CA ASN A 90 39.61 -3.49 -42.05
C ASN A 90 39.69 -3.02 -40.60
N SER A 91 40.92 -3.10 -40.06
CA SER A 91 41.30 -2.51 -38.79
C SER A 91 41.19 -0.99 -38.91
N GLY A 92 40.20 -0.42 -38.24
CA GLY A 92 40.05 1.02 -38.07
C GLY A 92 39.43 1.28 -36.72
N ALA A 93 40.29 1.59 -35.74
CA ALA A 93 40.01 2.12 -34.41
C ALA A 93 38.56 1.95 -33.93
N THR A 94 38.29 0.85 -33.22
CA THR A 94 37.11 0.73 -32.38
C THR A 94 37.18 1.83 -31.33
N ALA A 95 36.52 2.97 -31.58
CA ALA A 95 36.02 3.80 -30.51
C ALA A 95 35.15 2.85 -29.67
N SER A 96 35.68 2.46 -28.51
CA SER A 96 34.88 1.78 -27.49
C SER A 96 33.60 2.61 -27.37
N PRO A 97 32.40 2.06 -27.62
CA PRO A 97 31.18 2.80 -27.36
C PRO A 97 31.27 3.19 -25.89
N ALA A 98 31.36 4.50 -25.64
CA ALA A 98 31.33 5.03 -24.29
C ALA A 98 30.05 4.47 -23.66
N ILE A 99 30.21 3.48 -22.79
CA ILE A 99 29.11 2.96 -21.98
C ILE A 99 28.58 4.21 -21.28
N PRO A 100 27.32 4.62 -21.52
CA PRO A 100 26.77 5.79 -20.87
C PRO A 100 26.99 5.61 -19.38
N ALA A 101 27.55 6.62 -18.72
CA ALA A 101 27.75 6.59 -17.27
C ALA A 101 26.43 6.16 -16.64
N ALA A 102 26.44 4.98 -16.00
CA ALA A 102 25.23 4.38 -15.47
C ALA A 102 24.64 5.36 -14.46
N LEU A 103 23.47 5.90 -14.78
CA LEU A 103 22.66 6.67 -13.83
C LEU A 103 22.51 5.82 -12.55
N PRO A 104 22.51 6.46 -11.37
CA PRO A 104 22.43 5.71 -10.11
C PRO A 104 21.17 4.84 -10.12
N ALA A 105 21.37 3.53 -9.99
CA ALA A 105 20.28 2.57 -10.01
C ALA A 105 19.39 2.78 -8.77
N ILE A 106 18.09 2.90 -8.99
CA ILE A 106 17.11 2.98 -7.90
C ILE A 106 17.06 1.65 -7.17
N THR A 107 17.01 1.71 -5.83
CA THR A 107 16.79 0.54 -4.97
C THR A 107 15.51 -0.17 -5.38
N PRO A 108 15.50 -1.51 -5.53
CA PRO A 108 14.29 -2.26 -5.81
C PRO A 108 13.19 -2.00 -4.78
N PHE A 109 11.96 -1.84 -5.24
CA PHE A 109 10.79 -1.60 -4.39
C PHE A 109 9.54 -2.28 -4.97
N ARG A 110 8.51 -2.42 -4.13
CA ARG A 110 7.22 -2.97 -4.52
C ARG A 110 6.11 -2.08 -3.96
N VAL A 111 5.16 -1.73 -4.82
CA VAL A 111 3.96 -1.00 -4.44
C VAL A 111 2.69 -1.75 -4.82
N GLU A 112 1.65 -1.63 -4.02
CA GLU A 112 0.30 -2.08 -4.35
C GLU A 112 -0.62 -0.87 -4.53
N LEU A 113 -1.40 -0.90 -5.62
CA LEU A 113 -2.36 0.13 -5.96
C LEU A 113 -3.74 -0.31 -5.47
N TRP A 114 -4.34 0.53 -4.66
CA TRP A 114 -5.72 0.41 -4.17
C TRP A 114 -6.53 1.59 -4.70
N ALA A 115 -7.81 1.38 -4.94
CA ALA A 115 -8.68 2.45 -5.44
C ALA A 115 -10.10 2.30 -4.87
N THR A 116 -10.68 3.43 -4.54
CA THR A 116 -12.12 3.66 -4.35
C THR A 116 -12.66 4.43 -5.57
N ASP A 117 -13.90 4.90 -5.48
CA ASP A 117 -14.54 5.69 -6.54
C ASP A 117 -13.87 7.05 -6.77
N SER A 118 -13.22 7.64 -5.76
CA SER A 118 -12.68 9.01 -5.83
C SER A 118 -11.22 9.13 -5.41
N THR A 119 -10.70 8.15 -4.68
CA THR A 119 -9.34 8.15 -4.16
C THR A 119 -8.62 6.87 -4.55
N ALA A 120 -7.34 7.00 -4.87
CA ALA A 120 -6.43 5.88 -5.03
C ALA A 120 -5.28 5.98 -4.04
N VAL A 121 -4.70 4.84 -3.70
CA VAL A 121 -3.60 4.73 -2.76
C VAL A 121 -2.53 3.81 -3.34
N LEU A 122 -1.31 4.35 -3.48
CA LEU A 122 -0.11 3.59 -3.73
C LEU A 122 0.58 3.30 -2.40
N LEU A 123 0.74 2.03 -2.11
CA LEU A 123 1.28 1.56 -0.85
C LEU A 123 2.57 0.79 -1.09
N GLU A 124 3.69 1.33 -0.61
CA GLU A 124 4.98 0.63 -0.63
C GLU A 124 5.11 -0.38 0.52
N ALA A 125 5.68 -1.55 0.22
CA ALA A 125 6.11 -2.48 1.27
C ALA A 125 7.41 -1.98 1.93
N PRO A 126 7.52 -1.98 3.28
CA PRO A 126 8.75 -1.63 3.97
C PRO A 126 9.80 -2.70 3.71
N GLY A 127 10.97 -2.24 3.28
CA GLY A 127 12.03 -3.11 2.79
C GLY A 127 11.66 -3.77 1.45
N PHE A 128 12.67 -4.17 0.68
CA PHE A 128 12.44 -4.92 -0.55
C PHE A 128 12.00 -6.35 -0.21
N SER A 129 10.72 -6.53 0.07
CA SER A 129 10.11 -7.85 0.18
C SER A 129 9.36 -8.18 -1.10
N ARG A 130 9.81 -9.25 -1.78
CA ARG A 130 9.01 -9.88 -2.83
C ARG A 130 7.80 -10.61 -2.27
N SER A 131 7.78 -10.87 -0.95
CA SER A 131 6.68 -11.54 -0.27
C SER A 131 5.44 -10.64 -0.19
N ARG A 132 4.27 -11.25 -0.35
CA ARG A 132 2.97 -10.59 -0.16
C ARG A 132 2.59 -10.43 1.32
N GLU A 133 3.33 -11.05 2.22
CA GLU A 133 2.96 -11.16 3.64
C GLU A 133 2.85 -9.80 4.34
N PHE A 134 3.65 -8.81 3.94
CA PHE A 134 3.54 -7.46 4.50
C PHE A 134 2.14 -6.85 4.28
N PHE A 135 1.62 -7.01 3.06
CA PHE A 135 0.33 -6.49 2.66
C PHE A 135 -0.86 -7.24 3.28
N ARG A 136 -0.58 -8.25 4.11
CA ARG A 136 -1.56 -9.01 4.90
C ARG A 136 -1.35 -8.83 6.40
N SER A 137 -0.57 -7.82 6.81
CA SER A 137 -0.34 -7.53 8.23
C SER A 137 -1.55 -6.83 8.85
N PRO A 138 -1.91 -7.15 10.11
CA PRO A 138 -3.06 -6.53 10.77
C PRO A 138 -2.90 -5.02 11.00
N GLN A 139 -1.65 -4.54 11.05
CA GLN A 139 -1.35 -3.11 11.17
C GLN A 139 -1.74 -2.35 9.88
N LEU A 140 -1.57 -3.00 8.73
CA LEU A 140 -2.00 -2.43 7.46
C LEU A 140 -3.53 -2.40 7.37
N ASP A 141 -4.21 -3.45 7.85
CA ASP A 141 -5.68 -3.50 7.83
C ASP A 141 -6.31 -2.31 8.57
N ASP A 142 -5.71 -1.85 9.66
CA ASP A 142 -6.19 -0.66 10.39
C ASP A 142 -5.99 0.62 9.57
N VAL A 143 -4.87 0.76 8.84
CA VAL A 143 -4.63 1.91 7.94
C VAL A 143 -5.59 1.88 6.76
N LEU A 144 -5.76 0.73 6.11
CA LEU A 144 -6.69 0.56 4.99
C LEU A 144 -8.13 0.83 5.41
N ARG A 145 -8.54 0.39 6.61
CA ARG A 145 -9.86 0.68 7.18
C ARG A 145 -10.06 2.18 7.40
N VAL A 146 -9.06 2.89 7.90
CA VAL A 146 -9.11 4.35 8.07
C VAL A 146 -9.23 5.08 6.74
N LEU A 147 -8.59 4.55 5.69
CA LEU A 147 -8.67 5.06 4.32
C LEU A 147 -9.95 4.64 3.58
N GLU A 148 -10.87 3.94 4.27
CA GLU A 148 -12.12 3.42 3.70
C GLU A 148 -11.89 2.52 2.47
N LEU A 149 -10.69 1.92 2.36
CA LEU A 149 -10.37 0.97 1.30
C LEU A 149 -10.98 -0.37 1.66
N SER A 150 -11.91 -0.85 0.82
CA SER A 150 -12.54 -2.17 1.00
C SER A 150 -11.47 -3.27 0.99
N LEU A 151 -11.46 -4.09 2.05
CA LEU A 151 -10.47 -5.14 2.36
C LEU A 151 -10.43 -6.32 1.36
N ALA A 152 -11.04 -6.21 0.18
CA ALA A 152 -11.15 -7.33 -0.74
C ALA A 152 -9.78 -7.70 -1.36
N GLU A 153 -9.17 -6.82 -2.16
CA GLU A 153 -7.84 -7.03 -2.77
C GLU A 153 -7.33 -5.71 -3.39
N PRO A 154 -6.00 -5.54 -3.56
CA PRO A 154 -5.44 -4.44 -4.35
C PRO A 154 -5.85 -4.57 -5.83
N LEU A 155 -5.96 -3.44 -6.51
CA LEU A 155 -6.23 -3.37 -7.94
C LEU A 155 -5.10 -4.01 -8.76
N ALA A 156 -3.86 -3.72 -8.37
CA ALA A 156 -2.67 -4.27 -9.01
C ALA A 156 -1.44 -4.10 -8.11
N ALA A 157 -0.38 -4.86 -8.40
CA ALA A 157 0.93 -4.69 -7.79
C ALA A 157 1.97 -4.32 -8.85
N PHE A 158 2.91 -3.45 -8.48
CA PHE A 158 4.05 -3.04 -9.30
C PHE A 158 5.35 -3.41 -8.59
N HIS A 159 6.30 -3.95 -9.35
CA HIS A 159 7.63 -4.28 -8.89
C HIS A 159 8.68 -3.55 -9.72
N TRP A 160 9.65 -2.96 -9.03
CA TRP A 160 10.84 -2.41 -9.64
C TRP A 160 12.08 -3.22 -9.23
N PRO A 161 13.00 -3.54 -10.17
CA PRO A 161 12.92 -3.33 -11.62
C PRO A 161 11.90 -4.27 -12.29
N ILE A 162 11.28 -3.82 -13.39
CA ILE A 162 10.26 -4.60 -14.11
C ILE A 162 10.82 -5.93 -14.63
N SER A 163 12.09 -5.92 -15.05
CA SER A 163 12.80 -7.08 -15.59
C SER A 163 14.19 -7.20 -14.99
N GLN A 164 14.66 -8.45 -14.88
CA GLN A 164 16.01 -8.75 -14.40
C GLN A 164 17.07 -8.63 -15.50
N SER A 165 16.66 -8.38 -16.75
CA SER A 165 17.60 -8.13 -17.84
C SER A 165 18.50 -6.94 -17.50
N PRO A 166 19.84 -7.08 -17.64
CA PRO A 166 20.77 -5.96 -17.44
C PRO A 166 20.74 -4.96 -18.59
N LEU A 167 20.08 -5.28 -19.70
CA LEU A 167 19.99 -4.44 -20.90
C LEU A 167 18.91 -3.35 -20.79
N LEU A 168 18.04 -3.44 -19.80
CA LEU A 168 16.96 -2.47 -19.58
C LEU A 168 17.41 -1.40 -18.59
N ASP A 169 16.97 -0.16 -18.85
CA ASP A 169 17.29 0.97 -17.98
C ASP A 169 16.73 0.76 -16.57
N ARG A 170 17.58 1.01 -15.56
CA ARG A 170 17.27 0.93 -14.13
C ARG A 170 17.35 2.29 -13.44
N SER A 171 17.38 3.36 -14.23
CA SER A 171 17.40 4.74 -13.76
C SER A 171 16.11 5.11 -13.03
N ALA A 172 16.19 6.22 -12.27
CA ALA A 172 15.02 6.81 -11.62
C ALA A 172 13.98 7.34 -12.60
N VAL A 173 14.42 7.79 -13.77
CA VAL A 173 13.54 8.26 -14.84
C VAL A 173 12.71 7.09 -15.36
N ALA A 174 13.35 5.97 -15.72
CA ALA A 174 12.65 4.77 -16.16
C ALA A 174 11.69 4.22 -15.09
N ALA A 175 12.09 4.24 -13.81
CA ALA A 175 11.22 3.83 -12.71
C ALA A 175 9.99 4.74 -12.59
N SER A 176 10.18 6.06 -12.69
CA SER A 176 9.11 7.06 -12.64
C SER A 176 8.13 6.89 -13.81
N GLU A 177 8.63 6.82 -15.04
CA GLU A 177 7.80 6.64 -16.24
C GLU A 177 7.02 5.32 -16.20
N ALA A 178 7.67 4.24 -15.79
CA ALA A 178 7.04 2.93 -15.64
C ALA A 178 5.92 2.96 -14.60
N LEU A 179 6.16 3.58 -13.44
CA LEU A 179 5.18 3.69 -12.37
C LEU A 179 4.01 4.61 -12.77
N GLN A 180 4.28 5.75 -13.40
CA GLN A 180 3.24 6.64 -13.93
C GLN A 180 2.35 5.93 -14.94
N THR A 181 2.95 5.21 -15.90
CA THR A 181 2.22 4.43 -16.91
C THR A 181 1.39 3.31 -16.26
N PHE A 182 1.97 2.62 -15.28
CA PHE A 182 1.27 1.59 -14.51
C PHE A 182 0.03 2.16 -13.81
N VAL A 183 0.14 3.30 -13.14
CA VAL A 183 -0.98 3.92 -12.43
C VAL A 183 -2.03 4.49 -13.39
N ALA A 184 -1.60 5.25 -14.39
CA ALA A 184 -2.49 5.84 -15.39
C ALA A 184 -3.37 4.76 -16.04
N SER A 185 -2.76 3.66 -16.51
CA SER A 185 -3.48 2.56 -17.18
C SER A 185 -4.43 1.75 -16.27
N ARG A 186 -4.39 1.96 -14.95
CA ARG A 186 -5.26 1.27 -13.99
C ARG A 186 -6.35 2.16 -13.42
N LEU A 187 -6.08 3.47 -13.37
CA LEU A 187 -7.04 4.48 -12.92
C LEU A 187 -7.86 5.09 -14.07
N GLU A 188 -7.49 4.81 -15.33
CA GLU A 188 -8.24 5.23 -16.51
C GLU A 188 -9.72 4.87 -16.39
N GLY A 189 -10.60 5.88 -16.52
CA GLY A 189 -12.05 5.72 -16.42
C GLY A 189 -12.63 5.56 -15.01
N ARG A 190 -11.82 5.57 -13.93
CA ARG A 190 -12.28 5.33 -12.55
C ARG A 190 -12.75 6.57 -11.79
N GLY A 191 -12.70 7.77 -12.36
CA GLY A 191 -13.15 9.00 -11.67
C GLY A 191 -12.28 9.43 -10.48
N VAL A 192 -11.10 8.83 -10.30
CA VAL A 192 -10.19 9.15 -9.21
C VAL A 192 -9.63 10.55 -9.36
N SER A 193 -9.77 11.36 -8.32
CA SER A 193 -9.32 12.76 -8.28
C SER A 193 -8.08 12.95 -7.41
N GLN A 194 -7.87 12.10 -6.41
CA GLN A 194 -6.74 12.16 -5.48
C GLN A 194 -5.98 10.84 -5.42
N LEU A 195 -4.65 10.92 -5.35
CA LEU A 195 -3.76 9.76 -5.22
C LEU A 195 -2.83 9.93 -4.00
N LEU A 196 -3.02 9.07 -2.99
CA LEU A 196 -2.14 8.98 -1.83
C LEU A 196 -0.94 8.09 -2.14
N CYS A 197 0.27 8.55 -1.84
CA CYS A 197 1.52 7.85 -2.08
C CYS A 197 2.23 7.60 -0.74
N LEU A 198 2.16 6.36 -0.25
CA LEU A 198 2.75 5.92 1.01
C LEU A 198 4.10 5.23 0.74
N GLY A 199 5.18 5.88 1.18
CA GLY A 199 6.56 5.39 1.03
C GLY A 199 7.30 5.98 -0.17
N ARG A 200 8.62 6.13 -0.03
CA ARG A 200 9.46 6.89 -0.98
C ARG A 200 9.52 6.29 -2.38
N GLY A 201 9.46 4.97 -2.53
CA GLY A 201 9.36 4.31 -3.83
C GLY A 201 8.08 4.68 -4.58
N SER A 202 6.97 4.90 -3.86
CA SER A 202 5.73 5.38 -4.46
C SER A 202 5.81 6.84 -4.92
N TRP A 203 6.68 7.66 -4.33
CA TRP A 203 6.84 9.08 -4.70
C TRP A 203 7.45 9.27 -6.09
N LEU A 204 8.08 8.23 -6.67
CA LEU A 204 8.53 8.23 -8.05
C LEU A 204 7.39 8.47 -9.05
N VAL A 205 6.14 8.26 -8.64
CA VAL A 205 4.97 8.57 -9.45
C VAL A 205 4.81 10.06 -9.70
N ALA A 206 5.36 10.91 -8.81
CA ALA A 206 5.34 12.37 -8.92
C ALA A 206 6.52 12.89 -9.73
N HIS A 207 7.74 12.42 -9.45
CA HIS A 207 8.96 12.88 -10.10
C HIS A 207 10.09 11.85 -9.97
N SER A 208 11.02 11.84 -10.93
CA SER A 208 12.18 10.94 -10.89
C SER A 208 13.21 11.32 -9.82
N ASP A 209 13.22 12.58 -9.40
CA ASP A 209 14.06 13.07 -8.30
C ASP A 209 13.29 13.06 -6.97
N ILE A 210 13.41 11.97 -6.22
CA ILE A 210 12.76 11.79 -4.91
C ILE A 210 13.39 12.73 -3.87
N GLY A 211 14.67 13.11 -4.04
CA GLY A 211 15.42 13.90 -3.06
C GLY A 211 14.88 15.32 -2.89
N SER A 212 14.27 15.87 -3.95
CA SER A 212 13.61 17.17 -3.92
C SER A 212 12.19 17.16 -3.32
N LEU A 213 11.59 15.98 -3.13
CA LEU A 213 10.20 15.85 -2.70
C LEU A 213 10.08 15.90 -1.17
N GLN A 214 9.00 16.50 -0.69
CA GLN A 214 8.64 16.58 0.72
C GLN A 214 7.22 16.02 0.92
N PRO A 215 6.91 15.47 2.11
CA PRO A 215 5.55 15.01 2.43
C PRO A 215 4.53 16.16 2.34
N GLY A 216 3.36 15.88 1.78
CA GLY A 216 2.28 16.84 1.61
C GLY A 216 1.62 16.78 0.23
N PRO A 217 0.69 17.71 -0.05
CA PRO A 217 0.00 17.78 -1.32
C PRO A 217 0.91 18.34 -2.43
N LEU A 218 0.81 17.76 -3.62
CA LEU A 218 1.51 18.19 -4.83
C LEU A 218 0.59 18.03 -6.04
N ALA A 219 0.77 18.87 -7.06
CA ALA A 219 0.12 18.66 -8.35
C ALA A 219 0.71 17.41 -9.03
N GLY A 220 -0.15 16.52 -9.51
CA GLY A 220 0.28 15.35 -10.25
C GLY A 220 0.80 15.68 -11.66
N PRO A 221 1.59 14.80 -12.27
CA PRO A 221 1.87 14.90 -13.70
C PRO A 221 0.57 14.74 -14.50
N ALA A 222 0.55 15.25 -15.73
CA ALA A 222 -0.66 15.30 -16.57
C ALA A 222 -1.30 13.93 -16.86
N THR A 223 -0.56 12.84 -16.68
CA THR A 223 -0.99 11.46 -16.90
C THR A 223 -1.75 10.85 -15.71
N LEU A 224 -1.78 11.54 -14.56
CA LEU A 224 -2.25 11.03 -13.28
C LEU A 224 -3.38 11.88 -12.70
N PRO A 225 -4.06 11.42 -11.63
CA PRO A 225 -5.03 12.23 -10.90
C PRO A 225 -4.45 13.59 -10.50
N GLY A 226 -5.30 14.62 -10.51
CA GLY A 226 -4.88 16.01 -10.41
C GLY A 226 -4.10 16.35 -9.13
N GLN A 227 -4.42 15.69 -8.01
CA GLN A 227 -3.73 15.91 -6.74
C GLN A 227 -3.06 14.63 -6.21
N LEU A 228 -1.76 14.74 -5.96
CA LEU A 228 -0.97 13.73 -5.27
C LEU A 228 -0.79 14.13 -3.81
N TRP A 229 -0.77 13.15 -2.91
CA TRP A 229 -0.45 13.32 -1.51
C TRP A 229 0.73 12.43 -1.15
N LEU A 230 1.88 13.03 -0.92
CA LEU A 230 3.10 12.31 -0.52
C LEU A 230 3.10 12.12 0.99
N VAL A 231 3.22 10.89 1.43
CA VAL A 231 3.24 10.50 2.85
C VAL A 231 4.41 9.56 3.06
N GLU A 232 5.03 9.67 4.23
CA GLU A 232 6.14 8.78 4.61
C GLU A 232 5.68 7.32 4.67
N GLY A 233 6.63 6.39 4.58
CA GLY A 233 6.32 4.97 4.50
C GLY A 233 5.81 4.36 5.81
N LEU A 234 5.21 3.18 5.69
CA LEU A 234 4.66 2.45 6.83
C LEU A 234 5.72 1.92 7.80
N GLU A 235 7.00 1.96 7.44
CA GLU A 235 8.11 1.71 8.35
C GLU A 235 8.08 2.60 9.60
N LEU A 236 7.47 3.79 9.52
CA LEU A 236 7.29 4.67 10.67
C LEU A 236 6.36 4.08 11.75
N LEU A 237 5.51 3.11 11.40
CA LEU A 237 4.63 2.43 12.36
C LEU A 237 5.41 1.67 13.45
N ALA A 238 6.65 1.27 13.14
CA ALA A 238 7.55 0.59 14.08
C ALA A 238 8.03 1.51 15.22
N GLN A 239 8.03 2.82 15.02
CA GLN A 239 8.55 3.81 15.97
C GLN A 239 7.42 4.61 16.63
N ALA A 240 7.51 4.88 17.94
CA ALA A 240 6.45 5.59 18.66
C ALA A 240 6.24 7.03 18.15
N SER A 241 7.33 7.77 17.91
CA SER A 241 7.29 9.11 17.31
C SER A 241 6.86 9.07 15.84
N GLY A 242 7.32 8.07 15.09
CA GLY A 242 6.96 7.87 13.67
C GLY A 242 5.46 7.68 13.46
N ARG A 243 4.79 6.90 14.32
CA ARG A 243 3.34 6.72 14.27
C ARG A 243 2.56 8.03 14.34
N GLN A 244 2.97 8.95 15.21
CA GLN A 244 2.29 10.24 15.35
C GLN A 244 2.43 11.08 14.09
N VAL A 245 3.63 11.12 13.50
CA VAL A 245 3.90 11.85 12.25
C VAL A 245 3.06 11.28 11.11
N LEU A 246 3.09 9.96 10.92
CA LEU A 246 2.31 9.29 9.89
C LEU A 246 0.81 9.55 10.05
N TRP A 247 0.30 9.47 11.29
CA TRP A 247 -1.10 9.74 11.57
C TRP A 247 -1.50 11.19 11.25
N GLN A 248 -0.66 12.17 11.59
CA GLN A 248 -0.91 13.58 11.24
C GLN A 248 -0.95 13.79 9.72
N GLN A 249 -0.06 13.14 8.97
CA GLN A 249 -0.04 13.20 7.50
C GLN A 249 -1.32 12.58 6.90
N LEU A 250 -1.71 11.40 7.38
CA LEU A 250 -2.96 10.73 6.95
C LEU A 250 -4.20 11.55 7.28
N GLN A 251 -4.25 12.19 8.46
CA GLN A 251 -5.35 13.09 8.81
C GLN A 251 -5.43 14.30 7.88
N GLY A 252 -4.29 14.84 7.43
CA GLY A 252 -4.25 15.90 6.43
C GLY A 252 -4.91 15.49 5.13
N PHE A 253 -4.53 14.32 4.61
CA PHE A 253 -5.13 13.73 3.42
C PHE A 253 -6.64 13.50 3.57
N LEU A 254 -7.07 12.85 4.65
CA LEU A 254 -8.50 12.56 4.88
C LEU A 254 -9.37 13.82 4.97
N ARG A 255 -8.83 14.92 5.51
CA ARG A 255 -9.54 16.21 5.50
C ARG A 255 -9.71 16.73 4.08
N ALA A 256 -8.68 16.65 3.24
CA ALA A 256 -8.74 17.08 1.86
C ALA A 256 -9.72 16.25 1.03
N VAL A 257 -9.75 14.93 1.21
CA VAL A 257 -10.73 14.05 0.57
C VAL A 257 -12.16 14.42 0.96
N ARG A 258 -12.42 14.69 2.24
CA ARG A 258 -13.74 15.12 2.71
C ARG A 258 -14.17 16.46 2.10
N HIS A 259 -13.24 17.39 1.90
CA HIS A 259 -13.53 18.68 1.26
C HIS A 259 -13.77 18.58 -0.25
N SER A 260 -13.23 17.57 -0.94
CA SER A 260 -13.53 17.36 -2.36
C SER A 260 -14.89 16.71 -2.64
N HIS A 261 -15.57 16.23 -1.60
CA HIS A 261 -16.87 15.55 -1.70
C HIS A 261 -18.08 16.37 -1.23
N GLY A 262 -17.85 17.57 -0.69
CA GLY A 262 -18.91 18.51 -0.26
C GLY A 262 -19.10 19.62 -1.28
#